data_AF-A0A2J0M4Y8-F1
#
_entry.id   AF-A0A2J0M4Y8-F1
#
_cell.length_a   1.000
_cell.length_b   1.000
_cell.length_c   1.000
_cell.angle_alpha   90.00
_cell.angle_beta   90.00
_cell.angle_gamma   90.00
#
_symmetry.space_group_name_H-M   'P 1'
#
loop_
_entity.id
_entity.type
_entity.pdbx_description
1 polymer ?
#
loop_
_entity_poly.entity_id
_entity_poly.type
_entity_poly.pdbx_seq_one_letter_code
_entity_poly.pdbx_strand_id
1 'polypeptide(L)'
;MLEGHYSWATTSFILTFLGWLPLLFGGALFRESVIAHNLPFVTKTLMTLGMMGLCISIPMSMLSLPPRPKRYHWSRYFLMFFQWILIPVVGFLSAFPAIDSQTRILLGKYFGEFWVTEKMKKKES
;
A
#
# COMPACT_ATOMS: atom_id res chain seq x y z
N MET A 1 2.39 -9.05 13.62
CA MET A 1 3.20 -9.32 12.40
C MET A 1 2.35 -9.86 11.25
N LEU A 2 1.44 -10.83 11.45
CA LEU A 2 0.60 -11.35 10.36
C LEU A 2 -0.46 -10.34 9.85
N GLU A 3 -1.18 -9.68 10.75
CA GLU A 3 -2.34 -8.82 10.41
C GLU A 3 -1.98 -7.62 9.51
N GLY A 4 -0.81 -7.00 9.73
CA GLY A 4 -0.34 -5.88 8.92
C GLY A 4 -0.03 -6.25 7.47
N HIS A 5 0.53 -7.45 7.24
CA HIS A 5 0.80 -7.93 5.88
C HIS A 5 -0.48 -8.26 5.12
N TYR A 6 -1.47 -8.87 5.81
CA TYR A 6 -2.78 -9.11 5.22
C TYR A 6 -3.52 -7.79 4.92
N SER A 7 -3.48 -6.82 5.85
CA SER A 7 -4.10 -5.51 5.65
C SER A 7 -3.48 -4.75 4.47
N TRP A 8 -2.14 -4.72 4.35
CA TRP A 8 -1.48 -4.03 3.23
C TRP A 8 -1.75 -4.70 1.88
N ALA A 9 -1.83 -6.04 1.83
CA ALA A 9 -2.10 -6.77 0.60
C ALA A 9 -3.56 -6.62 0.14
N THR A 10 -4.52 -6.62 1.07
CA THR A 10 -5.94 -6.79 0.74
C THR A 10 -6.71 -5.48 0.75
N THR A 11 -6.32 -4.49 1.57
CA THR A 11 -7.11 -3.26 1.76
C THR A 11 -7.24 -2.43 0.49
N SER A 12 -6.16 -2.25 -0.28
CA SER A 12 -6.22 -1.51 -1.56
C SER A 12 -7.11 -2.21 -2.59
N PHE A 13 -7.09 -3.54 -2.63
CA PHE A 13 -7.95 -4.34 -3.50
C PHE A 13 -9.41 -4.29 -3.04
N ILE A 14 -9.69 -4.46 -1.74
CA ILE A 14 -11.05 -4.35 -1.20
C ILE A 14 -11.61 -2.95 -1.47
N LEU A 15 -10.86 -1.89 -1.22
CA LEU A 15 -11.35 -0.53 -1.46
C LEU A 15 -11.61 -0.25 -2.96
N THR A 16 -10.75 -0.74 -3.84
CA THR A 16 -10.88 -0.52 -5.29
C THR A 16 -11.98 -1.38 -5.90
N PHE A 17 -11.98 -2.69 -5.61
CA PHE A 17 -12.92 -3.64 -6.17
C PHE A 17 -14.24 -3.64 -5.40
N LEU A 18 -14.28 -3.86 -4.08
CA LEU A 18 -15.56 -3.87 -3.34
C LEU A 18 -16.29 -2.52 -3.38
N GLY A 19 -15.59 -1.40 -3.54
CA GLY A 19 -16.21 -0.08 -3.69
C GLY A 19 -16.90 0.14 -5.05
N TRP A 20 -16.32 -0.37 -6.14
CA TRP A 20 -16.78 -0.07 -7.51
C TRP A 20 -17.47 -1.25 -8.21
N LEU A 21 -17.16 -2.48 -7.82
CA LEU A 21 -17.68 -3.72 -8.40
C LEU A 21 -19.21 -3.84 -8.25
N PRO A 22 -19.84 -3.48 -7.12
CA PRO A 22 -21.30 -3.49 -7.01
C PRO A 22 -21.97 -2.44 -7.92
N LEU A 23 -21.31 -1.31 -8.16
CA LEU A 23 -21.81 -0.25 -9.05
C LEU A 23 -21.70 -0.64 -10.54
N LEU A 24 -20.67 -1.42 -10.90
CA LEU A 24 -20.43 -1.89 -12.26
C LEU A 24 -21.26 -3.15 -12.60
N PHE A 25 -21.42 -4.07 -11.66
CA PHE A 25 -22.10 -5.36 -11.88
C PHE A 25 -23.54 -5.43 -11.35
N GLY A 26 -24.01 -4.43 -10.58
CA GLY A 26 -25.30 -4.50 -9.89
C GLY A 26 -26.56 -4.36 -10.77
N GLY A 27 -26.45 -3.96 -12.04
CA GLY A 27 -27.63 -3.80 -12.91
C GLY A 27 -28.68 -2.81 -12.38
N ALA A 28 -29.89 -2.84 -12.94
CA ALA A 28 -30.99 -1.93 -12.57
C ALA A 28 -31.54 -2.17 -11.16
N LEU A 29 -31.56 -3.43 -10.69
CA LEU A 29 -32.09 -3.79 -9.37
C LEU A 29 -31.21 -3.32 -8.21
N PHE A 30 -29.90 -3.23 -8.39
CA PHE A 30 -29.00 -2.73 -7.34
C PHE A 30 -29.04 -1.21 -7.24
N ARG A 31 -29.23 -0.48 -8.35
CA ARG A 31 -29.35 1.00 -8.37
C ARG A 31 -30.55 1.54 -7.58
N GLU A 32 -31.64 0.77 -7.51
CA GLU A 32 -32.83 1.08 -6.71
C GLU A 32 -32.64 0.78 -5.21
N SER A 33 -31.58 0.05 -4.84
CA SER A 33 -31.35 -0.32 -3.44
C SER A 33 -30.67 0.80 -2.64
N VAL A 34 -31.08 0.98 -1.39
CA VAL A 34 -30.49 1.93 -0.41
C VAL A 34 -28.98 1.71 -0.24
N ILE A 35 -28.51 0.48 -0.47
CA ILE A 35 -27.10 0.10 -0.36
C ILE A 35 -26.27 0.72 -1.49
N ALA A 36 -26.76 0.74 -2.73
CA ALA A 36 -26.03 1.32 -3.86
C ALA A 36 -25.87 2.83 -3.76
N HIS A 37 -26.82 3.53 -3.13
CA HIS A 37 -26.69 4.97 -2.89
C HIS A 37 -25.67 5.29 -1.77
N ASN A 38 -25.60 4.44 -0.75
CA ASN A 38 -24.71 4.65 0.40
C ASN A 38 -23.28 4.14 0.17
N LEU A 39 -23.06 3.17 -0.72
CA LEU A 39 -21.73 2.64 -1.04
C LEU A 39 -20.70 3.72 -1.42
N PRO A 40 -20.97 4.58 -2.42
CA PRO A 40 -20.04 5.62 -2.83
C PRO A 40 -19.72 6.59 -1.68
N PHE A 41 -20.72 6.88 -0.85
CA PHE A 41 -20.55 7.78 0.30
C PHE A 41 -19.63 7.17 1.37
N VAL A 42 -19.83 5.89 1.69
CA VAL A 42 -18.98 5.17 2.65
C VAL A 42 -17.56 5.02 2.11
N THR A 43 -17.38 4.60 0.85
CA THR A 43 -16.06 4.46 0.23
C THR A 43 -15.33 5.80 0.15
N LYS A 44 -16.03 6.89 -0.22
CA LYS A 44 -15.47 8.25 -0.21
C LYS A 44 -15.03 8.66 1.19
N THR A 45 -15.84 8.38 2.20
CA THR A 45 -15.53 8.72 3.59
C THR A 45 -14.29 7.95 4.06
N LEU A 46 -14.21 6.65 3.80
CA LEU A 46 -13.04 5.83 4.12
C LEU A 46 -11.77 6.30 3.40
N MET A 47 -11.85 6.61 2.09
CA MET A 47 -10.71 7.17 1.35
C MET A 47 -10.28 8.53 1.88
N THR A 48 -11.22 9.40 2.24
CA THR A 48 -10.93 10.72 2.81
C THR A 48 -10.24 10.58 4.17
N LEU A 49 -10.72 9.68 5.02
CA LEU A 49 -10.13 9.39 6.33
C LEU A 49 -8.74 8.77 6.21
N GLY A 50 -8.55 7.85 5.25
CA GLY A 50 -7.24 7.30 4.91
C GLY A 50 -6.26 8.36 4.38
N MET A 51 -6.73 9.28 3.53
CA MET A 51 -5.93 10.38 3.01
C MET A 51 -5.53 11.35 4.13
N MET A 52 -6.43 11.64 5.08
CA MET A 52 -6.11 12.43 6.27
C MET A 52 -5.05 11.73 7.13
N GLY A 53 -5.14 10.41 7.34
CA GLY A 53 -4.12 9.62 8.03
C GLY A 53 -2.76 9.69 7.35
N LEU A 54 -2.74 9.64 6.00
CA LEU A 54 -1.52 9.85 5.20
C LEU A 54 -0.94 11.25 5.40
N CYS A 55 -1.77 12.29 5.40
CA CYS A 55 -1.34 13.67 5.66
C CYS A 55 -0.68 13.82 7.04
N ILE A 56 -1.17 13.11 8.06
CA ILE A 56 -0.58 13.09 9.41
C ILE A 56 0.72 12.26 9.45
N SER A 57 0.84 11.24 8.60
CA SER A 57 2.04 10.41 8.50
C SER A 57 3.26 11.14 7.94
N ILE A 58 3.06 12.12 7.03
CA ILE A 58 4.13 12.94 6.44
C ILE A 58 5.00 13.63 7.51
N PRO A 59 4.44 14.46 8.43
CA PRO A 59 5.24 15.12 9.46
C PRO A 59 5.81 14.13 10.48
N MET A 60 5.10 13.04 10.80
CA MET A 60 5.61 11.96 11.66
C MET A 60 6.88 11.32 11.08
N SER A 61 6.90 11.04 9.77
CA SER A 61 8.07 10.50 9.11
C SER A 61 9.23 11.50 9.06
N MET A 62 8.93 12.79 8.82
CA MET A 62 9.93 13.86 8.88
C MET A 62 10.57 14.00 10.26
N LEU A 63 9.79 13.82 11.34
CA LEU A 63 10.29 13.85 12.72
C LEU A 63 11.18 12.64 13.05
N SER A 64 10.88 11.48 12.46
CA SER A 64 11.63 10.23 12.67
C SER A 64 12.97 10.19 11.91
N LEU A 65 13.14 11.04 10.91
CA LEU A 65 14.37 11.13 10.13
C LEU A 65 15.49 11.82 10.95
N PRO A 66 16.71 11.24 10.98
CA PRO A 66 17.86 11.87 11.62
C PRO A 66 18.22 13.21 10.93
N PRO A 67 18.87 14.14 11.65
CA PRO A 67 19.16 15.47 11.12
C PRO A 67 19.95 15.40 9.81
N ARG A 68 19.45 16.16 8.82
CA ARG A 68 19.97 16.27 7.45
C ARG A 68 21.51 16.26 7.38
N PRO A 69 22.13 15.29 6.69
CA PRO A 69 23.57 15.30 6.44
C PRO A 69 23.95 16.50 5.57
N LYS A 70 24.99 17.25 5.96
CA LYS A 70 25.50 18.45 5.26
C LYS A 70 25.94 18.21 3.79
N ARG A 71 25.98 16.96 3.33
CA ARG A 71 26.38 16.55 1.97
C ARG A 71 25.28 16.73 0.91
N TYR A 72 24.00 16.81 1.30
CA TYR A 72 22.90 16.75 0.35
C TYR A 72 22.27 18.11 0.07
N HIS A 73 22.06 18.40 -1.22
CA HIS A 73 21.44 19.61 -1.73
C HIS A 73 19.92 19.65 -1.46
N TRP A 74 19.32 20.84 -1.41
CA TRP A 74 17.91 21.08 -1.10
C TRP A 74 16.92 20.35 -2.05
N SER A 75 17.36 19.99 -3.26
CA SER A 75 16.57 19.21 -4.23
C SER A 75 16.12 17.83 -3.69
N ARG A 76 16.86 17.24 -2.74
CA ARG A 76 16.45 15.99 -2.07
C ARG A 76 15.16 16.16 -1.24
N TYR A 77 14.88 17.36 -0.73
CA TYR A 77 13.61 17.63 -0.01
C TYR A 77 12.41 17.59 -0.96
N PHE A 78 12.56 18.08 -2.19
CA PHE A 78 11.51 17.99 -3.21
C PHE A 78 11.24 16.54 -3.60
N LEU A 79 12.31 15.75 -3.83
CA LEU A 79 12.19 14.30 -4.09
C LEU A 79 11.52 13.55 -2.93
N MET A 80 11.85 13.93 -1.69
CA MET A 80 11.26 13.32 -0.50
C MET A 80 9.77 13.62 -0.39
N PHE A 81 9.32 14.83 -0.75
CA PHE A 81 7.89 15.16 -0.82
C PHE A 81 7.20 14.42 -1.98
N PHE A 82 7.83 14.36 -3.15
CA PHE A 82 7.30 13.66 -4.32
C PHE A 82 7.09 12.17 -4.06
N GLN A 83 7.94 11.55 -3.24
CA GLN A 83 7.78 10.17 -2.79
C GLN A 83 6.42 9.92 -2.09
N TRP A 84 5.89 10.87 -1.32
CA TRP A 84 4.60 10.74 -0.65
C TRP A 84 3.42 10.75 -1.61
N ILE A 85 3.50 11.55 -2.68
CA ILE A 85 2.48 11.58 -3.73
C ILE A 85 2.43 10.23 -4.47
N LEU A 86 3.56 9.53 -4.58
CA LEU A 86 3.63 8.22 -5.22
C LEU A 86 3.09 7.08 -4.34
N ILE A 87 2.93 7.25 -3.03
CA ILE A 87 2.46 6.18 -2.13
C ILE A 87 1.16 5.49 -2.59
N PRO A 88 0.07 6.19 -2.95
CA PRO A 88 -1.15 5.51 -3.41
C PRO A 88 -0.91 4.66 -4.67
N VAL A 89 -0.08 5.14 -5.61
CA VAL A 89 0.26 4.42 -6.85
C VAL A 89 1.11 3.18 -6.55
N VAL A 90 2.14 3.35 -5.73
CA VAL A 90 3.02 2.24 -5.31
C VAL A 90 2.23 1.22 -4.49
N GLY A 91 1.31 1.66 -3.64
CA GLY A 91 0.43 0.79 -2.86
C GLY A 91 -0.42 -0.12 -3.76
N PHE A 92 -0.99 0.41 -4.83
CA PHE A 92 -1.71 -0.39 -5.83
C PHE A 92 -0.80 -1.40 -6.53
N LEU A 93 0.38 -0.97 -7.00
CA LEU A 93 1.33 -1.84 -7.69
C LEU A 93 1.91 -2.93 -6.76
N SER A 94 2.11 -2.61 -5.49
CA SER A 94 2.66 -3.54 -4.48
C SER A 94 1.73 -4.72 -4.17
N ALA A 95 0.43 -4.59 -4.49
CA ALA A 95 -0.53 -5.61 -4.19
C ALA A 95 -0.51 -6.76 -5.23
N PHE A 96 0.02 -6.55 -6.44
CA PHE A 96 0.27 -7.61 -7.43
C PHE A 96 1.21 -8.73 -6.93
N PRO A 97 2.45 -8.42 -6.49
CA PRO A 97 3.34 -9.46 -5.96
C PRO A 97 2.83 -10.06 -4.64
N ALA A 98 2.06 -9.30 -3.86
CA ALA A 98 1.43 -9.82 -2.65
C ALA A 98 0.39 -10.90 -2.98
N ILE A 99 -0.47 -10.67 -3.98
CA ILE A 99 -1.41 -11.68 -4.46
C ILE A 99 -0.66 -12.88 -5.04
N ASP A 100 0.34 -12.68 -5.90
CA ASP A 100 1.12 -13.80 -6.46
C ASP A 100 1.72 -14.67 -5.35
N SER A 101 2.27 -14.04 -4.30
CA SER A 101 2.83 -14.75 -3.15
C SER A 101 1.76 -15.53 -2.36
N GLN A 102 0.59 -14.92 -2.09
CA GLN A 102 -0.50 -15.58 -1.37
C GLN A 102 -1.09 -16.74 -2.19
N THR A 103 -1.34 -16.53 -3.48
CA THR A 103 -1.84 -17.57 -4.40
C THR A 103 -0.84 -18.71 -4.54
N ARG A 104 0.46 -18.40 -4.59
CA ARG A 104 1.54 -19.39 -4.67
C ARG A 104 1.65 -20.25 -3.40
N ILE A 105 1.46 -19.67 -2.22
CA ILE A 105 1.36 -20.41 -0.95
C ILE A 105 0.13 -21.33 -0.95
N LEU A 106 -1.03 -20.81 -1.37
CA LEU A 106 -2.27 -21.59 -1.45
C LEU A 106 -2.16 -22.78 -2.42
N LEU A 107 -1.41 -22.61 -3.52
CA LEU A 107 -1.13 -23.66 -4.50
C LEU A 107 0.07 -24.56 -4.12
N GLY A 108 0.65 -24.39 -2.94
CA GLY A 108 1.77 -25.20 -2.43
C GLY A 108 3.09 -25.03 -3.20
N LYS A 109 3.22 -24.00 -4.05
CA LYS A 109 4.41 -23.75 -4.88
C LYS A 109 5.44 -22.88 -4.16
N TYR A 110 5.99 -23.36 -3.06
CA TYR A 110 7.00 -22.62 -2.29
C TYR A 110 8.28 -22.36 -3.12
N PHE A 111 8.97 -21.27 -2.83
CA PHE A 111 10.34 -21.06 -3.33
C PHE A 111 11.23 -22.15 -2.71
N GLY A 112 11.61 -23.15 -3.50
CA GLY A 112 12.32 -24.34 -3.03
C GLY A 112 13.77 -24.09 -2.61
N GLU A 113 14.37 -22.99 -3.07
CA GLU A 113 15.75 -22.61 -2.73
C GLU A 113 15.79 -21.14 -2.30
N PHE A 114 16.18 -20.89 -1.05
CA PHE A 114 16.56 -19.57 -0.60
C PHE A 114 17.99 -19.30 -1.07
N TRP A 115 18.15 -18.33 -1.97
CA TRP A 115 19.48 -17.88 -2.37
C TRP A 115 20.14 -17.16 -1.19
N VAL A 116 20.98 -17.86 -0.45
CA VAL A 116 21.70 -17.29 0.69
C VAL A 116 22.81 -16.38 0.17
N THR A 117 22.72 -15.09 0.45
CA THR A 117 23.80 -14.16 0.16
C THR A 117 25.04 -14.55 0.97
N GLU A 118 26.14 -14.87 0.31
CA GLU A 118 27.41 -15.18 0.98
C GLU A 118 27.85 -13.99 1.84
N LYS A 119 27.97 -14.23 3.16
CA LYS A 119 28.46 -13.22 4.09
C LYS A 119 29.96 -13.08 3.97
N MET A 120 30.41 -12.11 3.19
CA MET A 120 31.80 -11.67 3.13
C MET A 120 32.19 -11.03 4.48
N LYS A 121 32.97 -11.73 5.31
CA LYS A 121 33.62 -11.14 6.48
C LYS A 121 34.83 -10.32 6.01
N LYS A 122 34.81 -9.02 6.27
CA LYS A 122 35.99 -8.16 6.08
C LYS A 122 37.04 -8.56 7.12
N LYS A 123 38.18 -9.12 6.69
CA LYS A 123 39.36 -9.24 7.55
C LYS A 123 39.87 -7.83 7.81
N GLU A 124 39.76 -7.37 9.05
CA GLU A 124 40.55 -6.25 9.53
C GLU A 124 42.01 -6.72 9.58
N SER A 125 42.87 -6.00 8.85
CA SER A 125 44.33 -6.06 8.93
C SER A 125 44.84 -4.69 9.26
#